data_AF-A0A1V2NZ62-F1
#
_entry.id   AF-A0A1V2NZ62-F1
#
_cell.length_a   1.000
_cell.length_b   1.000
_cell.length_c   1.000
_cell.angle_alpha   90.00
_cell.angle_beta   90.00
_cell.angle_gamma   90.00
#
_symmetry.space_group_name_H-M   'P 1'
#
loop_
_entity.id
_entity.type
_entity.pdbx_description
1 polymer ?
#
loop_
_entity_poly.entity_id
_entity_poly.type
_entity_poly.pdbx_seq_one_letter_code
_entity_poly.pdbx_strand_id
1 'polypeptide(L)'
;MPASLIWATRGRAWGFRFLLDGGRSDPLPDYERSFVGLEDEPAAWRRAVGAGALRFPDPLGRKDAAGRVIPHEFVLFGDLADDIQSAEDGLQKIWPLVAGAYARVWDAAYPPSVADLIFTTEDSSVPE
;
A
#
# COMPACT_ATOMS: atom_id res chain seq x y z
N MET A 1 -9.44 -4.90 8.56
CA MET A 1 -8.81 -3.70 7.93
C MET A 1 -7.67 -3.23 8.82
N PRO A 2 -6.46 -2.86 8.35
CA PRO A 2 -5.65 -3.27 7.21
C PRO A 2 -4.40 -4.08 7.68
N ALA A 3 -4.51 -4.80 8.81
CA ALA A 3 -3.43 -5.63 9.36
C ALA A 3 -3.11 -6.89 8.52
N SER A 4 -3.79 -7.13 7.40
CA SER A 4 -3.62 -8.30 6.53
C SER A 4 -2.85 -7.99 5.24
N LEU A 5 -2.15 -6.84 5.18
CA LEU A 5 -1.28 -6.49 4.06
C LEU A 5 -0.03 -5.75 4.55
N ILE A 6 1.06 -5.89 3.80
CA ILE A 6 2.21 -5.00 3.91
C ILE A 6 1.98 -3.86 2.93
N TRP A 7 2.23 -2.62 3.36
CA TRP A 7 2.20 -1.46 2.48
C TRP A 7 3.49 -0.67 2.65
N ALA A 8 4.26 -0.59 1.57
CA ALA A 8 5.47 0.20 1.47
C ALA A 8 5.26 1.37 0.50
N THR A 9 5.65 2.57 0.93
CA THR A 9 5.62 3.77 0.10
C THR A 9 6.51 4.85 0.71
N ARG A 10 6.47 6.06 0.16
CA ARG A 10 7.21 7.23 0.61
C ARG A 10 6.28 8.43 0.64
N GLY A 11 6.72 9.53 1.25
CA GLY A 11 6.02 10.80 1.18
C GLY A 11 6.77 11.80 0.34
N ARG A 12 6.32 13.05 0.43
CA ARG A 12 7.00 14.18 -0.16
C ARG A 12 8.35 14.42 0.50
N ALA A 13 8.35 14.55 1.82
CA ALA A 13 9.53 14.90 2.62
C ALA A 13 10.18 13.70 3.32
N TRP A 14 9.51 12.55 3.40
CA TRP A 14 10.03 11.33 4.03
C TRP A 14 10.27 10.20 3.03
N GLY A 15 11.30 9.39 3.31
CA GLY A 15 11.78 8.32 2.43
C GLY A 15 10.89 7.07 2.41
N PHE A 16 11.30 6.08 1.62
CA PHE A 16 10.55 4.83 1.47
C PHE A 16 10.53 4.03 2.78
N ARG A 17 9.36 3.51 3.17
CA ARG A 17 9.15 2.73 4.40
C ARG A 17 7.86 1.92 4.37
N PHE A 18 7.77 0.97 5.29
CA PHE A 18 6.52 0.28 5.61
C PHE A 18 5.60 1.18 6.44
N LEU A 19 4.43 1.47 5.89
CA LEU A 19 3.32 2.09 6.59
C LEU A 19 2.43 1.05 7.28
N LEU A 20 2.35 -0.16 6.72
CA LEU A 20 1.70 -1.32 7.32
C LEU A 20 2.61 -2.54 7.19
N ASP A 21 2.65 -3.36 8.22
CA ASP A 21 3.55 -4.52 8.35
C ASP A 21 2.84 -5.88 8.19
N GLY A 22 1.51 -5.88 7.97
CA GLY A 22 0.73 -7.10 7.86
C GLY A 22 0.69 -7.93 9.15
N GLY A 23 0.86 -7.30 10.32
CA GLY A 23 0.88 -7.96 11.63
C GLY A 23 2.16 -8.73 11.92
N ARG A 24 3.22 -8.49 11.14
CA ARG A 24 4.51 -9.17 11.26
C ARG A 24 5.48 -8.35 12.10
N SER A 25 6.34 -9.03 12.86
CA SER A 25 7.44 -8.37 13.58
C SER A 25 8.49 -7.79 12.63
N ASP A 26 8.66 -8.40 11.46
CA ASP A 26 9.51 -7.92 10.37
C ASP A 26 8.84 -8.18 9.01
N PRO A 27 8.38 -7.15 8.30
CA PRO A 27 7.75 -7.29 6.99
C PRO A 27 8.75 -7.42 5.82
N LEU A 28 10.04 -7.12 6.04
CA LEU A 28 11.03 -7.05 4.96
C LEU A 28 11.19 -8.37 4.19
N PRO A 29 11.31 -9.55 4.84
CA PRO A 29 11.53 -10.81 4.11
C PRO A 29 10.38 -11.18 3.16
N ASP A 30 9.14 -10.91 3.56
CA ASP A 30 7.96 -11.17 2.73
C ASP A 30 7.81 -10.16 1.61
N TYR A 31 8.15 -8.90 1.89
CA TYR A 31 8.21 -7.85 0.88
C TYR A 31 9.23 -8.20 -0.20
N GLU A 32 10.49 -8.47 0.16
CA GLU A 32 11.54 -8.77 -0.81
C GLU A 32 11.17 -9.99 -1.66
N ARG A 33 10.74 -11.09 -1.02
CA ARG A 33 10.30 -12.31 -1.72
C ARG A 33 9.18 -12.02 -2.72
N SER A 34 8.22 -11.19 -2.33
CA SER A 34 7.08 -10.82 -3.16
C SER A 34 7.49 -9.96 -4.36
N PHE A 35 8.53 -9.13 -4.23
CA PHE A 35 8.97 -8.19 -5.27
C PHE A 35 10.16 -8.64 -6.12
N VAL A 36 10.83 -9.77 -5.81
CA VAL A 36 11.95 -10.30 -6.63
C VAL A 36 11.60 -10.31 -8.12
N GLY A 37 12.33 -9.56 -8.95
CA GLY A 37 12.13 -9.54 -10.40
C GLY A 37 10.96 -8.68 -10.91
N LEU A 38 10.39 -7.80 -10.07
CA LEU A 38 9.40 -6.77 -10.47
C LEU A 38 9.99 -5.36 -10.44
N GLU A 39 11.31 -5.23 -10.50
CA GLU A 39 12.01 -3.99 -10.12
C GLU A 39 11.75 -2.83 -11.10
N ASP A 40 11.58 -3.11 -12.39
CA ASP A 40 11.59 -2.09 -13.45
C ASP A 40 10.21 -1.54 -13.84
N GLU A 41 9.11 -2.23 -13.53
CA GLU A 41 7.77 -1.84 -14.00
C GLU A 41 7.08 -0.87 -13.03
N PRO A 42 6.55 0.29 -13.49
CA PRO A 42 5.89 1.27 -12.63
C PRO A 42 4.54 0.78 -12.08
N ALA A 43 3.89 -0.15 -12.78
CA ALA A 43 2.70 -0.85 -12.32
C ALA A 43 2.86 -2.35 -12.57
N ALA A 44 2.64 -3.16 -11.54
CA ALA A 44 2.84 -4.60 -11.62
C ALA A 44 1.88 -5.33 -10.70
N TRP A 45 1.43 -6.50 -11.15
CA TRP A 45 0.78 -7.48 -10.31
C TRP A 45 1.45 -8.82 -10.51
N ARG A 46 1.80 -9.48 -9.40
CA ARG A 46 2.29 -10.85 -9.43
C ARG A 46 1.70 -11.65 -8.29
N ARG A 47 0.99 -12.71 -8.65
CA ARG A 47 0.53 -13.71 -7.69
C ARG A 47 1.65 -14.72 -7.41
N ALA A 48 1.89 -14.99 -6.13
CA ALA A 48 2.66 -16.12 -5.64
C ALA A 48 1.76 -16.98 -4.73
N VAL A 49 2.24 -18.17 -4.33
CA VAL A 49 1.49 -19.03 -3.42
C VAL A 49 1.30 -18.32 -2.08
N GLY A 50 0.05 -18.03 -1.72
CA GLY A 50 -0.32 -17.41 -0.43
C GLY A 50 -0.09 -15.90 -0.32
N ALA A 51 0.59 -15.25 -1.28
CA ALA A 51 0.82 -13.80 -1.30
C ALA A 51 0.80 -13.19 -2.71
N GLY A 52 0.51 -11.90 -2.83
CA GLY A 52 0.50 -11.18 -4.10
C GLY A 52 1.21 -9.84 -3.99
N ALA A 53 2.09 -9.54 -4.94
CA ALA A 53 2.81 -8.29 -5.02
C ALA A 53 2.10 -7.34 -5.98
N LEU A 54 1.68 -6.19 -5.47
CA LEU A 54 0.98 -5.16 -6.22
C LEU A 54 1.77 -3.86 -6.17
N ARG A 55 2.03 -3.27 -7.33
CA ARG A 55 2.61 -1.95 -7.47
C ARG A 55 1.75 -1.11 -8.40
N PHE A 56 1.56 0.15 -8.04
CA PHE A 56 1.04 1.17 -8.94
C PHE A 56 1.55 2.56 -8.55
N PRO A 57 1.66 3.50 -9.50
CA PRO A 57 1.96 4.90 -9.19
C PRO A 57 0.79 5.55 -8.42
N ASP A 58 1.07 6.55 -7.58
CA ASP A 58 0.03 7.31 -6.86
C ASP A 58 -1.05 7.78 -7.85
N PRO A 59 -2.32 7.36 -7.69
CA PRO A 59 -3.39 7.64 -8.66
C PRO A 59 -3.71 9.13 -8.83
N LEU A 60 -3.31 9.96 -7.86
CA LEU A 60 -3.47 11.41 -7.90
C LEU A 60 -2.19 12.12 -8.38
N GLY A 61 -1.19 11.36 -8.83
CA GLY A 61 0.07 11.87 -9.36
C GLY A 61 0.92 12.60 -8.33
N ARG A 62 0.74 12.31 -7.03
CA ARG A 62 1.55 12.94 -5.97
C ARG A 62 3.02 12.58 -6.14
N LYS A 63 3.90 13.55 -5.84
CA LYS A 63 5.32 13.46 -6.10
C LYS A 63 6.16 13.60 -4.83
N ASP A 64 7.31 12.94 -4.83
CA ASP A 64 8.34 13.16 -3.81
C ASP A 64 9.05 14.52 -4.00
N ALA A 65 9.92 14.90 -3.07
CA ALA A 65 10.71 16.14 -3.18
C ALA A 65 11.60 16.22 -4.44
N ALA A 66 11.92 15.08 -5.07
CA ALA A 66 12.67 15.03 -6.32
C ALA A 66 11.77 15.14 -7.57
N GLY A 67 10.46 15.27 -7.40
CA GLY A 67 9.50 15.41 -8.50
C GLY A 67 9.09 14.08 -9.15
N ARG A 68 9.46 12.93 -8.56
CA ARG A 68 9.06 11.60 -9.05
C ARG A 68 7.69 11.24 -8.52
N VAL A 69 6.84 10.63 -9.35
CA VAL A 69 5.54 10.10 -8.89
C VAL A 69 5.81 9.01 -7.86
N ILE A 70 5.09 9.07 -6.74
CA ILE A 70 5.29 8.16 -5.62
C ILE A 70 4.72 6.78 -5.99
N PRO A 71 5.49 5.69 -5.87
CA PRO A 71 4.95 4.35 -6.01
C PRO A 71 4.25 3.91 -4.72
N HIS A 72 3.17 3.15 -4.87
CA HIS A 72 2.56 2.39 -3.79
C HIS A 72 2.81 0.92 -4.03
N GLU A 73 3.40 0.25 -3.04
CA GLU A 73 3.74 -1.16 -3.12
C GLU A 73 3.06 -1.92 -1.99
N PHE A 74 2.36 -2.99 -2.34
CA PHE A 74 1.60 -3.80 -1.41
C PHE A 74 2.00 -5.26 -1.55
N VAL A 75 2.09 -5.93 -0.41
CA VAL A 75 2.00 -7.39 -0.36
C VAL A 75 0.67 -7.76 0.26
N LEU A 76 -0.14 -8.45 -0.52
CA LEU A 76 -1.48 -8.89 -0.16
C LEU A 76 -1.43 -10.36 0.23
N PHE A 77 -2.19 -10.77 1.25
CA PHE A 77 -2.23 -12.14 1.74
C PHE A 77 -3.65 -12.71 1.69
N GLY A 78 -3.75 -14.04 1.61
CA GLY A 78 -5.02 -14.77 1.64
C GLY A 78 -6.00 -14.33 0.54
N ASP A 79 -7.27 -14.26 0.91
CA ASP A 79 -8.40 -13.95 0.03
C ASP A 79 -8.20 -12.63 -0.75
N LEU A 80 -7.61 -11.61 -0.12
CA LEU A 80 -7.35 -10.33 -0.77
C LEU A 80 -6.42 -10.46 -1.98
N ALA A 81 -5.48 -11.40 -1.93
CA ALA A 81 -4.59 -11.68 -3.04
C ALA A 81 -5.23 -12.61 -4.09
N ASP A 82 -6.18 -13.45 -3.70
CA ASP A 82 -6.94 -14.30 -4.63
C ASP A 82 -7.96 -13.51 -5.45
N ASP A 83 -8.50 -12.45 -4.86
CA ASP A 83 -9.48 -11.59 -5.52
C ASP A 83 -8.87 -10.66 -6.58
N ILE A 84 -7.54 -10.53 -6.67
CA ILE A 84 -6.89 -9.59 -7.60
C ILE A 84 -6.30 -10.31 -8.81
N GLN A 85 -6.67 -9.84 -9.99
CA GLN A 85 -6.28 -10.44 -11.26
C GLN A 85 -5.28 -9.60 -12.06
N SER A 86 -5.14 -8.31 -11.75
CA SER A 86 -4.22 -7.40 -12.45
C SER A 86 -3.80 -6.21 -11.58
N ALA A 87 -2.83 -5.43 -12.06
CA ALA A 87 -2.42 -4.20 -11.37
C ALA A 87 -3.55 -3.16 -11.32
N GLU A 88 -4.35 -3.06 -12.39
CA GLU A 88 -5.51 -2.17 -12.46
C GLU A 88 -6.62 -2.60 -11.49
N ASP A 89 -6.92 -3.91 -11.44
CA ASP A 89 -7.89 -4.47 -10.51
C ASP A 89 -7.45 -4.26 -9.05
N GLY A 90 -6.17 -4.48 -8.77
CA GLY A 90 -5.57 -4.18 -7.48
C GLY A 90 -5.66 -2.70 -7.12
N LEU A 91 -5.40 -1.79 -8.06
CA LEU A 91 -5.58 -0.36 -7.85
C LEU A 91 -7.03 -0.02 -7.49
N GLN A 92 -8.01 -0.53 -8.23
CA GLN A 92 -9.43 -0.26 -7.98
C GLN A 92 -9.92 -0.79 -6.62
N LYS A 93 -9.39 -1.93 -6.18
CA LYS A 93 -9.79 -2.58 -4.91
C LYS A 93 -9.03 -2.07 -3.70
N ILE A 94 -7.72 -1.85 -3.81
CA ILE A 94 -6.85 -1.51 -2.67
C ILE A 94 -6.80 0.00 -2.43
N TRP A 95 -6.74 0.82 -3.49
CA TRP A 95 -6.57 2.26 -3.32
C TRP A 95 -7.67 2.92 -2.46
N PRO A 96 -8.97 2.63 -2.66
CA PRO A 96 -10.02 3.24 -1.84
C PRO A 96 -9.85 2.98 -0.33
N LEU A 97 -9.24 1.86 0.05
CA LEU A 97 -9.03 1.49 1.45
C LEU A 97 -7.94 2.31 2.14
N VAL A 98 -6.94 2.79 1.38
CA VAL A 98 -5.75 3.47 1.93
C VAL A 98 -5.65 4.94 1.53
N ALA A 99 -6.38 5.39 0.51
CA ALA A 99 -6.30 6.74 -0.05
C ALA A 99 -6.51 7.83 0.99
N GLY A 100 -7.53 7.66 1.86
CA GLY A 100 -7.85 8.61 2.92
C GLY A 100 -6.76 8.70 4.00
N ALA A 101 -6.19 7.56 4.40
CA ALA A 101 -5.08 7.52 5.34
C ALA A 101 -3.82 8.17 4.73
N TYR A 102 -3.50 7.83 3.47
CA TYR A 102 -2.34 8.37 2.78
C TYR A 102 -2.42 9.89 2.59
N ALA A 103 -3.61 10.41 2.23
CA ALA A 103 -3.84 11.83 2.01
C ALA A 103 -3.49 12.70 3.25
N ARG A 104 -3.56 12.12 4.45
CA ARG A 104 -3.20 12.81 5.70
C ARG A 104 -1.69 12.85 5.95
N VAL A 105 -0.94 11.85 5.49
CA VAL A 105 0.47 11.65 5.85
C VAL A 105 1.46 11.98 4.72
N TRP A 106 1.01 12.04 3.46
CA TRP A 106 1.92 12.18 2.32
C TRP A 106 2.82 13.44 2.38
N ASP A 107 2.29 14.57 2.84
CA ASP A 107 3.02 15.86 2.97
C ASP A 107 3.51 16.12 4.39
N ALA A 108 3.47 15.11 5.27
CA ALA A 108 4.04 15.24 6.60
C ALA A 108 5.55 15.54 6.50
N ALA A 109 6.06 16.42 7.36
CA ALA A 109 7.49 16.74 7.41
C ALA A 109 8.33 15.57 7.94
N TYR A 110 7.71 14.70 8.74
CA TYR A 110 8.37 13.55 9.37
C TYR A 110 7.70 12.25 8.93
N PRO A 111 8.45 11.14 8.98
CA PRO A 111 7.90 9.84 8.63
C PRO A 111 6.75 9.44 9.57
N PRO A 112 5.57 9.08 9.03
CA PRO A 112 4.40 8.73 9.85
C PRO A 112 4.58 7.37 10.54
N SER A 113 3.86 7.20 11.63
CA SER A 113 3.66 5.93 12.33
C SER A 113 2.34 5.28 11.94
N VAL A 114 2.13 4.02 12.31
CA VAL A 114 0.85 3.31 12.10
C VAL A 114 -0.31 4.05 12.78
N ALA A 115 -0.07 4.71 13.93
CA ALA A 115 -1.09 5.45 14.65
C ALA A 115 -1.60 6.70 13.89
N ASP A 116 -0.79 7.24 12.97
CA ASP A 116 -1.18 8.38 12.13
C ASP A 116 -2.06 7.96 10.94
N LEU A 117 -2.12 6.65 10.65
CA LEU A 117 -2.91 6.07 9.57
C LEU A 117 -4.34 5.83 10.04
N ILE A 118 -5.17 6.86 9.95
CA ILE A 118 -6.59 6.74 10.25
C ILE A 118 -7.30 6.15 9.03
N PHE A 119 -7.72 4.89 9.14
CA PHE A 119 -8.58 4.24 8.15
C PHE A 119 -10.04 4.46 8.55
N THR A 120 -10.81 5.15 7.71
CA THR A 120 -12.26 5.25 7.92
C THR A 120 -12.86 3.91 7.51
N THR A 121 -13.18 3.06 8.48
CA THR A 121 -14.27 2.10 8.31
C THR A 121 -15.55 2.91 8.21
N GLU A 122 -16.20 2.90 7.05
CA GLU A 122 -17.65 3.14 7.04
C GLU A 122 -18.28 1.98 7.82
N ASP A 123 -18.36 2.15 9.14
CA ASP A 123 -19.23 1.36 9.98
C ASP A 123 -20.59 2.04 9.94
N SER A 124 -21.53 1.38 9.26
CA SER A 124 -22.93 1.73 9.16
C SER A 124 -23.55 1.96 10.54
N SER A 125 -23.61 3.21 10.99
CA SER A 125 -24.58 3.62 12.00
C SER A 125 -25.81 4.18 11.30
N VAL A 126 -26.75 3.29 10.97
CA VAL A 126 -28.16 3.66 10.80
C VAL A 126 -28.83 3.35 12.14
N PRO A 127 -29.26 4.36 12.93
CA PRO A 127 -30.18 4.08 14.02
C PRO A 127 -31.59 3.87 13.45
N GLU A 128 -32.23 2.80 13.91
CA GLU A 128 -33.64 2.45 13.71
C GLU A 128 -34.60 3.51 14.28
#